data_AF-A0AAV2GAW0-F1
#
_entry.id   AF-A0AAV2GAW0-F1
#
_cell.length_a   1.000
_cell.length_b   1.000
_cell.length_c   1.000
_cell.angle_alpha   90.00
_cell.angle_beta   90.00
_cell.angle_gamma   90.00
#
_symmetry.space_group_name_H-M   'P 1'
#
loop_
_entity.id
_entity.type
_entity.pdbx_description
1 polymer ?
#
loop_
_entity_poly.entity_id
_entity_poly.type
_entity_poly.pdbx_seq_one_letter_code
_entity_poly.pdbx_strand_id
1 'polypeptide(L)'
;MTSIDKSWIQLKNRASMEYMDGVRKFAQYAEDNVKDEDGKIRCPCMVCSNVCRLTIKEVETHLLHKGMRSDYTKWVYHGEGDDEDENEDEDDDIEDENETGDIDMDLDDMLVVLNDLMPP
;
A
#
# COMPACT_ATOMS: atom_id res chain seq x y z
N MET A 1 8.38 -11.35 -23.64
CA MET A 1 8.16 -9.97 -23.15
C MET A 1 9.45 -9.41 -22.59
N THR A 2 9.74 -8.13 -22.77
CA THR A 2 10.90 -7.47 -22.14
C THR A 2 10.57 -7.17 -20.68
N SER A 3 11.28 -7.79 -19.76
CA SER A 3 11.15 -7.51 -18.31
C SER A 3 11.44 -6.04 -18.03
N ILE A 4 10.61 -5.40 -17.18
CA ILE A 4 10.80 -4.01 -16.76
C ILE A 4 12.09 -3.92 -15.94
N ASP A 5 13.00 -3.00 -16.29
CA ASP A 5 14.20 -2.76 -15.48
C ASP A 5 13.82 -2.14 -14.12
N LYS A 6 14.13 -2.89 -13.05
CA LYS A 6 13.90 -2.51 -11.65
C LYS A 6 15.20 -2.32 -10.86
N SER A 7 16.36 -2.32 -11.53
CA SER A 7 17.65 -2.13 -10.88
C SER A 7 17.74 -0.79 -10.13
N TRP A 8 17.00 0.23 -10.59
CA TRP A 8 16.90 1.54 -9.98
C TRP A 8 16.41 1.51 -8.52
N ILE A 9 15.64 0.50 -8.11
CA ILE A 9 15.13 0.34 -6.74
C ILE A 9 16.29 0.23 -5.73
N GLN A 10 17.44 -0.30 -6.16
CA GLN A 10 18.62 -0.48 -5.31
C GLN A 10 19.53 0.76 -5.25
N LEU A 11 19.24 1.81 -6.03
CA LEU A 11 20.08 3.01 -6.06
C LEU A 11 19.87 3.86 -4.81
N LYS A 12 20.97 4.13 -4.10
CA LYS A 12 20.97 5.00 -2.92
C LYS A 12 20.81 6.48 -3.28
N ASN A 13 21.26 6.89 -4.47
CA ASN A 13 21.20 8.27 -4.91
C ASN A 13 19.85 8.55 -5.60
N ARG A 14 18.89 9.09 -4.85
CA ARG A 14 17.55 9.43 -5.35
C ARG A 14 17.51 10.64 -6.30
N ALA A 15 18.60 11.39 -6.39
CA ALA A 15 18.74 12.48 -7.34
C ALA A 15 19.39 12.03 -8.66
N SER A 16 19.75 10.75 -8.80
CA SER A 16 20.28 10.23 -10.05
C SER A 16 19.18 10.17 -11.11
N MET A 17 19.56 10.32 -12.39
CA MET A 17 18.61 10.26 -13.48
C MET A 17 17.95 8.89 -13.58
N GLU A 18 18.71 7.82 -13.31
CA GLU A 18 18.23 6.44 -13.31
C GLU A 18 17.15 6.22 -12.25
N TYR A 19 17.34 6.75 -11.04
CA TYR A 19 16.33 6.64 -9.99
C TYR A 19 15.07 7.43 -10.34
N MET A 20 15.22 8.68 -10.80
CA MET A 20 14.07 9.51 -11.19
C MET A 20 13.29 8.92 -12.37
N ASP A 21 13.98 8.36 -13.35
CA ASP A 21 13.38 7.69 -14.50
C ASP A 21 12.66 6.40 -14.08
N GLY A 22 13.27 5.61 -13.20
CA GLY A 22 12.64 4.45 -12.59
C GLY A 22 11.35 4.78 -11.83
N VAL A 23 11.35 5.85 -11.04
CA VAL A 23 10.13 6.33 -10.35
C VAL A 23 9.03 6.72 -11.34
N ARG A 24 9.37 7.45 -12.42
CA ARG A 24 8.38 7.83 -13.45
C ARG A 24 7.80 6.62 -14.17
N LYS A 25 8.66 5.66 -14.54
CA LYS A 25 8.24 4.41 -15.18
C LYS A 25 7.33 3.59 -14.28
N PHE A 26 7.65 3.50 -13.00
CA PHE A 26 6.79 2.86 -12.01
C PHE A 26 5.44 3.57 -11.88
N ALA A 27 5.44 4.91 -11.76
CA ALA A 27 4.21 5.69 -11.64
C ALA A 27 3.29 5.51 -12.84
N GLN A 28 3.84 5.55 -14.06
CA GLN A 28 3.10 5.28 -15.29
C GLN A 28 2.54 3.86 -15.30
N TYR A 29 3.36 2.86 -14.96
CA TYR A 29 2.92 1.47 -14.90
C TYR A 29 1.76 1.29 -13.91
N ALA A 30 1.86 1.85 -12.71
CA ALA A 30 0.80 1.75 -11.71
C ALA A 30 -0.50 2.47 -12.14
N GLU A 31 -0.37 3.62 -12.81
CA GLU A 31 -1.52 4.36 -13.33
C GLU A 31 -2.30 3.57 -14.40
N ASP A 32 -1.58 2.82 -15.24
CA ASP A 32 -2.17 2.04 -16.32
C ASP A 32 -2.85 0.74 -15.83
N ASN A 33 -2.46 0.22 -14.65
CA ASN A 33 -2.89 -1.10 -14.18
C ASN A 33 -3.84 -1.09 -12.97
N VAL A 34 -3.75 -0.14 -12.04
CA VAL A 34 -4.40 -0.29 -10.71
C VAL A 34 -4.98 0.99 -10.08
N LYS A 35 -5.12 2.10 -10.83
CA LYS A 35 -5.69 3.32 -10.25
C LYS A 35 -7.16 3.10 -9.85
N ASP A 36 -7.52 3.51 -8.64
CA ASP A 36 -8.91 3.50 -8.19
C ASP A 36 -9.72 4.68 -8.77
N GLU A 37 -11.01 4.74 -8.46
CA GLU A 37 -11.93 5.79 -8.93
C GLU A 37 -11.49 7.21 -8.52
N ASP A 38 -10.75 7.32 -7.41
CA ASP A 38 -10.15 8.56 -6.90
C ASP A 38 -8.80 8.90 -7.57
N GLY A 39 -8.27 8.03 -8.44
CA GLY A 39 -6.96 8.17 -9.06
C GLY A 39 -5.79 7.96 -8.07
N LYS A 40 -6.02 7.18 -7.01
CA LYS A 40 -5.01 6.84 -6.00
C LYS A 40 -4.48 5.42 -6.20
N ILE A 41 -3.24 5.22 -5.74
CA ILE A 41 -2.56 3.92 -5.72
C ILE A 41 -1.88 3.73 -4.35
N ARG A 42 -1.54 2.48 -4.02
CA ARG A 42 -0.75 2.19 -2.82
C ARG A 42 0.66 2.78 -2.94
N CYS A 43 1.21 3.29 -1.84
CA CYS A 43 2.53 3.92 -1.85
C CYS A 43 3.64 2.94 -1.40
N PRO A 44 4.54 2.50 -2.29
CA PRO A 44 5.62 1.55 -1.96
C PRO A 44 6.84 2.20 -1.30
N CYS A 45 6.73 3.45 -0.84
CA CYS A 45 7.86 4.10 -0.19
C CYS A 45 8.20 3.44 1.15
N MET A 46 9.45 3.62 1.61
CA MET A 46 9.94 3.02 2.87
C MET A 46 9.06 3.33 4.10
N VAL A 47 8.36 4.47 4.10
CA VAL A 47 7.49 4.88 5.21
C VAL A 47 6.09 4.29 5.08
N CYS A 48 5.50 4.31 3.88
CA CYS A 48 4.11 3.89 3.68
C CYS A 48 3.96 2.38 3.52
N SER A 49 4.99 1.68 3.01
CA SER A 49 5.01 0.21 2.89
C SER A 49 3.76 -0.40 2.23
N ASN A 50 3.23 0.21 1.17
CA ASN A 50 2.00 -0.19 0.46
C ASN A 50 0.69 -0.11 1.28
N VAL A 51 0.72 0.50 2.48
CA VAL A 51 -0.46 0.69 3.33
C VAL A 51 -1.26 1.93 2.91
N CYS A 52 -0.59 3.08 2.75
CA CYS A 52 -1.26 4.32 2.39
C CYS A 52 -1.64 4.34 0.90
N ARG A 53 -2.86 4.77 0.57
CA ARG A 53 -3.27 5.13 -0.79
C ARG A 53 -3.11 6.63 -1.01
N LEU A 54 -2.41 7.02 -2.07
CA LEU A 54 -2.08 8.41 -2.39
C LEU A 54 -2.25 8.63 -3.89
N THR A 55 -2.40 9.88 -4.32
CA THR A 55 -2.40 10.22 -5.75
C THR A 55 -1.05 9.86 -6.38
N ILE A 56 -1.03 9.61 -7.69
CA ILE A 56 0.21 9.30 -8.44
C ILE A 56 1.32 10.31 -8.13
N LYS A 57 0.99 11.61 -8.16
CA LYS A 57 1.93 12.70 -7.89
C LYS A 57 2.50 12.67 -6.46
N GLU A 58 1.68 12.32 -5.48
CA GLU A 58 2.13 12.16 -4.09
C GLU A 58 3.02 10.92 -3.94
N VAL A 59 2.71 9.83 -4.64
CA VAL A 59 3.57 8.64 -4.67
C VAL A 59 4.92 8.96 -5.29
N GLU A 60 4.98 9.61 -6.45
CA GLU A 60 6.24 10.07 -7.05
C GLU A 60 7.05 10.91 -6.06
N THR A 61 6.40 11.90 -5.42
CA THR A 61 7.01 12.76 -4.41
C THR A 61 7.57 11.94 -3.24
N HIS A 62 6.82 10.97 -2.74
CA HIS A 62 7.27 10.07 -1.69
C HIS A 62 8.44 9.20 -2.14
N LEU A 63 8.44 8.67 -3.35
CA LEU A 63 9.53 7.83 -3.84
C LEU A 63 10.84 8.62 -4.01
N LEU A 64 10.76 9.88 -4.44
CA LEU A 64 11.93 10.76 -4.55
C LEU A 64 12.50 11.17 -3.18
N HIS A 65 11.65 11.46 -2.20
CA HIS A 65 12.11 11.94 -0.88
C HIS A 65 12.36 10.84 0.15
N LYS A 66 11.53 9.79 0.13
CA LYS A 66 11.51 8.71 1.12
C LYS A 66 12.07 7.40 0.58
N GLY A 67 12.24 7.26 -0.74
CA GLY A 67 12.78 6.04 -1.34
C GLY A 67 11.73 4.94 -1.51
N MET A 68 11.84 4.14 -2.57
CA MET A 68 11.13 2.87 -2.69
C MET A 68 11.71 1.86 -1.69
N ARG A 69 10.85 0.99 -1.14
CA ARG A 69 11.29 -0.19 -0.39
C ARG A 69 12.15 -1.09 -1.28
N SER A 70 13.38 -1.38 -0.85
CA SER A 70 14.32 -2.17 -1.64
C SER A 70 13.94 -3.63 -1.79
N ASP A 71 13.10 -4.15 -0.90
CA ASP A 71 12.52 -5.50 -0.95
C ASP A 71 11.25 -5.58 -1.81
N TYR A 72 10.70 -4.44 -2.23
CA TYR A 72 9.50 -4.38 -3.07
C TYR A 72 9.87 -4.41 -4.56
N THR A 73 10.42 -5.54 -5.01
CA THR A 73 10.88 -5.73 -6.40
C THR A 73 9.85 -6.36 -7.32
N LYS A 74 8.82 -7.00 -6.76
CA LYS A 74 7.61 -7.41 -7.48
C LYS A 74 6.50 -6.41 -7.17
N TRP A 75 5.92 -5.82 -8.18
CA TRP A 75 4.85 -4.83 -8.03
C TRP A 75 3.48 -5.49 -7.93
N VAL A 76 3.33 -6.46 -7.02
CA VAL A 76 2.10 -7.26 -6.85
C VAL A 76 0.87 -6.40 -6.57
N TYR A 77 1.02 -5.31 -5.81
CA TYR A 77 -0.08 -4.36 -5.56
C TYR A 77 -0.32 -3.37 -6.70
N HIS A 78 0.44 -3.47 -7.79
CA HIS A 78 0.34 -2.59 -8.95
C HIS A 78 0.19 -3.35 -10.27
N GLY A 79 -0.25 -4.61 -10.22
CA GLY A 79 -0.61 -5.39 -11.42
C GLY A 79 0.54 -6.21 -12.03
N GLU A 80 1.69 -6.30 -11.36
CA GLU A 80 2.70 -7.28 -11.77
C GLU A 80 2.30 -8.66 -11.26
N GLY A 81 1.74 -9.48 -12.16
CA GLY A 81 1.45 -10.88 -11.90
C GLY A 81 2.72 -11.71 -11.69
N ASP A 82 2.56 -12.86 -11.06
CA ASP A 82 3.63 -13.86 -11.02
C ASP A 82 3.78 -14.47 -12.42
N ASP A 83 5.01 -14.56 -12.93
CA ASP A 83 5.33 -15.20 -14.22
C ASP A 83 5.12 -16.74 -14.21
N GLU A 84 4.19 -17.24 -13.39
CA GLU A 84 3.79 -18.65 -13.33
C GLU A 84 2.42 -18.81 -13.98
N ASP A 85 2.46 -19.14 -15.28
CA ASP A 85 1.44 -19.82 -16.10
C ASP A 85 -0.05 -19.46 -15.91
N GLU A 86 -0.64 -18.97 -17.02
CA GLU A 86 -2.05 -19.08 -17.41
C GLU A 86 -2.89 -20.02 -16.53
N ASN A 87 -3.53 -19.51 -15.47
CA ASN A 87 -4.72 -20.14 -14.89
C ASN A 87 -5.65 -19.06 -14.35
N GLU A 88 -6.92 -19.31 -14.62
CA GLU A 88 -8.10 -18.46 -14.55
C GLU A 88 -8.38 -17.89 -13.15
N ASP A 89 -8.98 -16.70 -13.17
CA ASP A 89 -9.97 -16.14 -12.23
C ASP A 89 -9.74 -16.31 -10.72
N GLU A 90 -9.54 -15.19 -10.02
CA GLU A 90 -10.21 -14.93 -8.74
C GLU A 90 -10.15 -13.41 -8.46
N ASP A 91 -11.27 -12.74 -8.69
CA ASP A 91 -11.60 -11.43 -8.13
C ASP A 91 -11.62 -11.57 -6.60
N ASP A 92 -10.51 -11.23 -5.94
CA ASP A 92 -10.52 -11.01 -4.49
C ASP A 92 -10.98 -9.57 -4.21
N ASP A 93 -12.29 -9.37 -4.33
CA ASP A 93 -13.00 -8.31 -3.62
C ASP A 93 -12.86 -8.57 -2.12
N ILE A 94 -11.81 -8.01 -1.51
CA ILE A 94 -11.74 -7.89 -0.05
C ILE A 94 -12.79 -6.86 0.35
N GLU A 95 -14.00 -7.33 0.63
CA GLU A 95 -14.99 -6.59 1.40
C GLU A 95 -14.41 -6.39 2.83
N ASP A 96 -13.95 -5.16 3.08
CA ASP A 96 -13.57 -4.69 4.41
C ASP A 96 -14.85 -4.51 5.24
N GLU A 97 -15.40 -5.62 5.73
CA GLU A 97 -16.46 -5.62 6.74
C GLU A 97 -15.84 -5.19 8.08
N ASN A 98 -15.73 -3.88 8.27
CA ASN A 98 -15.56 -3.31 9.60
C ASN A 98 -16.91 -3.40 10.37
N GLU A 99 -17.30 -4.60 10.80
CA GLU A 99 -18.27 -4.74 11.89
C GLU A 99 -17.67 -4.14 13.17
N THR A 100 -17.71 -2.82 13.30
CA THR A 100 -17.75 -2.19 14.62
C THR A 100 -19.11 -2.53 15.19
N GLY A 101 -19.20 -3.67 15.86
CA GLY A 101 -20.36 -4.01 16.66
C GLY A 101 -20.64 -2.85 17.61
N ASP A 102 -21.80 -2.23 17.44
CA ASP A 102 -22.35 -1.25 18.38
C ASP A 102 -22.53 -1.96 19.73
N ILE A 103 -21.55 -1.84 20.60
CA ILE A 103 -21.65 -2.31 21.97
C ILE A 103 -22.48 -1.27 22.73
N ASP A 104 -23.80 -1.43 22.68
CA ASP A 104 -24.73 -0.77 23.60
C ASP A 104 -24.53 -1.37 24.99
N MET A 105 -23.41 -1.02 25.63
CA MET A 105 -23.13 -1.36 27.02
C MET A 105 -23.75 -0.27 27.89
N ASP A 106 -24.82 -0.61 28.60
CA ASP A 106 -25.47 0.26 29.57
C ASP A 106 -24.41 0.83 30.56
N LEU A 107 -24.47 2.14 30.81
CA LEU A 107 -23.54 2.86 31.70
C LEU A 107 -23.48 2.29 33.13
N ASP A 108 -24.52 1.57 33.54
CA ASP A 108 -24.59 0.91 34.85
C ASP A 108 -23.66 -0.32 34.94
N ASP A 109 -23.42 -1.04 33.83
CA ASP A 109 -22.55 -2.23 33.82
C ASP A 109 -21.05 -1.86 33.86
N MET A 110 -20.65 -0.72 33.28
CA MET A 110 -19.27 -0.21 33.40
C MET A 110 -18.94 0.21 34.85
N LEU A 111 -19.94 0.69 35.60
CA LEU A 111 -19.76 1.12 36.99
C LEU A 111 -19.51 -0.08 37.92
N VAL A 112 -20.12 -1.24 37.64
CA VAL A 112 -19.90 -2.48 38.40
C VAL A 112 -18.45 -2.95 38.26
N VAL A 113 -17.90 -2.93 37.04
CA VAL A 113 -16.52 -3.38 36.78
C VAL A 113 -15.48 -2.46 37.46
N LEU A 114 -15.76 -1.15 37.57
CA LEU A 114 -14.87 -0.22 38.27
C LEU A 114 -14.89 -0.40 39.80
N ASN A 115 -16.01 -0.86 40.36
CA ASN A 115 -16.13 -1.09 41.80
C ASN A 115 -15.39 -2.37 42.27
N ASP A 116 -15.20 -3.35 41.37
CA ASP A 116 -14.44 -4.57 41.65
C ASP A 116 -12.90 -4.38 41.56
N LEU A 117 -12.44 -3.37 40.81
CA LEU A 117 -11.00 -3.10 40.65
C LEU A 117 -10.40 -2.26 41.79
N MET A 118 -11.23 -1.59 42.60
CA MET A 118 -10.82 -0.94 43.84
C MET A 118 -11.86 -1.18 44.95
N PRO A 119 -11.83 -2.35 45.61
CA PRO A 119 -12.56 -2.50 46.86
C PRO A 119 -11.99 -1.54 47.93
N PRO A 120 -12.82 -1.11 48.90
CA PRO A 120 -12.48 -0.09 49.90
C PRO A 120 -11.35 -0.48 50.88
#